data_AF-A0A8H4Q7A4-F1
#
_entry.id   AF-A0A8H4Q7A4-F1
#
_cell.length_a   1.000
_cell.length_b   1.000
_cell.length_c   1.000
_cell.angle_alpha   90.00
_cell.angle_beta   90.00
_cell.angle_gamma   90.00
#
_symmetry.space_group_name_H-M   'P 1'
#
loop_
_entity.id
_entity.type
_entity.pdbx_description
1 polymer ?
#
loop_
_entity_poly.entity_id
_entity_poly.type
_entity_poly.pdbx_seq_one_letter_code
_entity_poly.pdbx_strand_id
1 'polypeptide(L)'
;MHLNTLALTLFSTISLANAAAAPVVDSAMPNHHPDLLLADPPQPVTTPRPIQSGMIKGCRAFHYVVKGETCLAIEAMYGPSIDDLVKWNPAIGPDCTNMWADTWLCVGA
;
A
#
# COMPACT_ATOMS: atom_id res chain seq x y z
N MET A 1 -29.75 23.03 -45.96
CA MET A 1 -30.92 23.04 -45.07
C MET A 1 -30.84 21.83 -44.16
N HIS A 2 -30.86 22.09 -42.85
CA HIS A 2 -31.14 21.20 -41.71
C HIS A 2 -32.27 20.16 -41.97
N LEU A 3 -32.48 19.03 -41.26
CA LEU A 3 -31.92 18.38 -40.07
C LEU A 3 -32.51 16.95 -39.92
N ASN A 4 -31.88 16.16 -39.03
CA ASN A 4 -32.44 15.19 -38.06
C ASN A 4 -32.87 13.76 -38.49
N THR A 5 -32.78 12.71 -37.66
CA THR A 5 -32.07 12.36 -36.39
C THR A 5 -32.53 10.94 -35.99
N LEU A 6 -31.63 10.13 -35.42
CA LEU A 6 -31.83 9.13 -34.33
C LEU A 6 -30.57 8.22 -34.28
N ALA A 7 -29.55 8.57 -33.49
CA ALA A 7 -29.39 8.34 -32.05
C ALA A 7 -28.95 6.90 -31.72
N LEU A 8 -27.70 6.75 -31.28
CA LEU A 8 -27.31 5.85 -30.19
C LEU A 8 -25.91 6.28 -29.70
N THR A 9 -25.90 7.37 -28.93
CA THR A 9 -24.79 7.78 -28.07
C THR A 9 -24.91 7.02 -26.75
N LEU A 10 -23.91 6.21 -26.42
CA LEU A 10 -23.65 5.70 -25.07
C LEU A 10 -22.19 6.07 -24.80
N PHE A 11 -21.92 7.24 -24.21
CA PHE A 11 -21.65 7.41 -22.77
C PHE A 11 -20.65 6.33 -22.30
N SER A 12 -19.43 6.67 -21.92
CA SER A 12 -19.21 7.34 -20.65
C SER A 12 -17.93 8.16 -20.62
N THR A 13 -18.10 9.40 -20.19
CA THR A 13 -17.08 10.32 -19.70
C THR A 13 -16.16 9.62 -18.70
N ILE A 14 -14.85 9.67 -18.94
CA ILE A 14 -13.85 9.39 -17.91
C ILE A 14 -14.07 10.44 -16.82
N SER A 15 -14.70 10.00 -15.72
CA SER A 15 -14.87 10.79 -14.51
C SER A 15 -13.51 11.29 -14.06
N LEU A 16 -13.41 12.61 -13.89
CA LEU A 16 -12.40 13.19 -13.02
C LEU A 16 -12.59 12.56 -11.63
N ALA A 17 -11.58 11.87 -11.13
CA ALA A 17 -11.54 11.48 -9.74
C ALA A 17 -11.46 12.76 -8.91
N ASN A 18 -12.61 13.18 -8.39
CA ASN A 18 -12.70 14.23 -7.38
C ASN A 18 -11.87 13.78 -6.16
N ALA A 19 -10.94 14.64 -5.74
CA ALA A 19 -10.33 14.56 -4.43
C ALA A 19 -11.46 14.62 -3.37
N ALA A 20 -11.74 13.49 -2.73
CA ALA A 20 -12.59 13.46 -1.56
C ALA A 20 -11.83 14.12 -0.42
N ALA A 21 -12.27 15.32 -0.05
CA ALA A 21 -11.95 15.90 1.25
C ALA A 21 -12.35 14.90 2.34
N ALA A 22 -11.41 14.57 3.22
CA ALA A 22 -11.67 13.73 4.38
C ALA A 22 -12.82 14.33 5.21
N PRO A 23 -13.69 13.49 5.81
CA PRO A 23 -14.81 13.99 6.60
C PRO A 23 -14.29 14.82 7.77
N VAL A 24 -14.69 16.09 7.80
CA VAL A 24 -14.72 16.89 9.03
C VAL A 24 -15.73 16.23 9.97
N VAL A 25 -15.26 15.59 11.04
CA VAL A 25 -16.14 15.04 12.06
C VAL A 25 -16.69 16.19 12.90
N ASP A 26 -17.96 16.54 12.66
CA ASP A 26 -18.71 17.53 13.43
C ASP A 26 -19.20 16.91 14.76
N SER A 27 -18.74 17.50 15.85
CA SER A 27 -19.33 17.68 17.18
C SER A 27 -20.44 16.73 17.65
N ALA A 28 -20.07 15.80 18.55
CA ALA A 28 -20.61 15.69 19.92
C ALA A 28 -20.34 14.28 20.50
N MET A 29 -19.33 14.15 21.37
CA MET A 29 -19.28 13.06 22.35
C MET A 29 -19.24 13.67 23.75
N PRO A 30 -20.17 13.33 24.66
CA PRO A 30 -20.17 13.86 26.01
C PRO A 30 -19.16 13.13 26.89
N ASN A 31 -18.28 13.94 27.48
CA ASN A 31 -17.59 13.77 28.75
C ASN A 31 -16.29 12.94 28.85
N HIS A 32 -15.20 13.74 28.91
CA HIS A 32 -14.18 13.75 29.98
C HIS A 32 -13.34 12.49 30.24
N HIS A 33 -12.22 12.37 29.51
CA HIS A 33 -10.96 11.93 30.13
C HIS A 33 -9.83 12.88 29.71
N PRO A 34 -9.14 13.58 30.63
CA PRO A 34 -8.05 14.48 30.29
C PRO A 34 -6.71 13.73 30.24
N ASP A 35 -6.59 12.76 29.33
CA ASP A 35 -5.29 12.14 28.98
C ASP A 35 -5.24 11.83 27.48
N LEU A 36 -4.89 12.84 26.68
CA LEU A 36 -4.23 12.64 25.40
C LEU A 36 -2.82 13.21 25.58
N LEU A 37 -1.80 12.39 25.84
CA LEU A 37 -0.40 12.76 25.55
C LEU A 37 0.64 11.61 25.59
N LEU A 38 0.24 10.34 25.57
CA LEU A 38 1.14 9.26 25.14
C LEU A 38 0.42 8.36 24.15
N ALA A 39 0.78 8.45 22.87
CA ALA A 39 0.59 7.29 22.00
C ALA A 39 1.34 6.12 22.65
N ASP A 40 0.71 4.94 22.72
CA ASP A 40 1.42 3.75 23.20
C ASP A 40 2.76 3.64 22.47
N PRO A 41 3.86 3.36 23.18
CA PRO A 41 5.15 3.19 22.53
C PRO A 41 4.99 2.13 21.44
N PRO A 42 5.53 2.34 20.23
CA PRO A 42 5.41 1.37 19.15
C PRO A 42 5.97 0.04 19.65
N GLN A 43 5.11 -0.98 19.66
CA GLN A 43 5.50 -2.29 20.12
C GLN A 43 6.58 -2.87 19.18
N PRO A 44 7.54 -3.63 19.72
CA PRO A 44 8.55 -4.27 18.88
C PRO A 44 7.89 -5.18 17.85
N VAL A 45 8.11 -4.90 16.57
CA VAL A 45 7.65 -5.76 15.48
C VAL A 45 8.59 -6.95 15.36
N THR A 46 8.07 -8.16 15.51
CA THR A 46 8.85 -9.39 15.34
C THR A 46 8.91 -9.76 13.87
N THR A 47 10.12 -9.86 13.31
CA THR A 47 10.30 -10.32 11.93
C THR A 47 9.98 -11.82 11.83
N PRO A 48 9.02 -12.21 10.97
CA PRO A 48 8.67 -13.61 10.76
C PRO A 48 9.80 -14.34 10.00
N ARG A 49 9.73 -15.68 9.97
CA ARG A 49 10.69 -16.54 9.24
C ARG A 49 9.94 -17.51 8.33
N PRO A 50 10.53 -17.92 7.20
CA PRO A 50 11.86 -17.53 6.69
C PRO A 50 11.86 -16.17 5.98
N ILE A 51 13.02 -15.52 5.89
CA ILE A 51 13.24 -14.31 5.08
C ILE A 51 14.36 -14.56 4.09
N GLN A 52 14.32 -13.87 2.95
CA GLN A 52 15.49 -13.73 2.10
C GLN A 52 16.55 -12.87 2.82
N SER A 53 17.83 -13.19 2.63
CA SER A 53 18.93 -12.47 3.29
C SER A 53 18.92 -10.98 2.94
N GLY A 54 19.32 -10.13 3.87
CA GLY A 54 19.51 -8.70 3.60
C GLY A 54 18.29 -7.82 3.86
N MET A 55 17.12 -8.38 4.21
CA MET A 55 15.99 -7.58 4.70
C MET A 55 16.44 -6.62 5.81
N ILE A 56 16.00 -5.37 5.73
CA ILE A 56 16.39 -4.33 6.70
C ILE A 56 15.91 -4.62 8.12
N LYS A 57 16.60 -4.01 9.10
CA LYS A 57 16.08 -3.88 10.46
C LYS A 57 15.04 -2.75 10.47
N GLY A 58 13.95 -2.95 11.20
CA GLY A 58 12.87 -1.96 11.29
C GLY A 58 11.75 -2.13 10.27
N CYS A 59 11.66 -3.28 9.59
CA CYS A 59 10.47 -3.59 8.83
C CYS A 59 9.23 -3.65 9.74
N ARG A 60 8.16 -2.95 9.35
CA ARG A 60 6.91 -2.80 10.09
C ARG A 60 5.73 -3.52 9.44
N ALA A 61 5.85 -3.88 8.16
CA ALA A 61 4.83 -4.63 7.43
C ALA A 61 5.48 -5.70 6.54
N PHE A 62 4.89 -6.91 6.52
CA PHE A 62 5.43 -8.05 5.80
C PHE A 62 4.39 -8.67 4.85
N HIS A 63 4.88 -9.19 3.73
CA HIS A 63 4.12 -9.98 2.78
C HIS A 63 4.78 -11.35 2.60
N TYR A 64 4.01 -12.44 2.64
CA TYR A 64 4.53 -13.78 2.37
C TYR A 64 4.45 -14.06 0.87
N VAL A 65 5.62 -14.11 0.23
CA VAL A 65 5.72 -14.25 -1.22
C VAL A 65 5.35 -15.66 -1.62
N VAL A 66 4.35 -15.82 -2.48
CA VAL A 66 4.04 -17.11 -3.11
C VAL A 66 4.67 -17.21 -4.49
N LYS A 67 4.85 -18.45 -4.95
CA LYS A 67 5.51 -18.72 -6.24
C LYS A 67 4.77 -18.04 -7.40
N GLY A 68 5.51 -17.24 -8.17
CA GLY A 68 5.01 -16.56 -9.37
C GLY A 68 4.60 -15.11 -9.16
N GLU A 69 4.63 -14.60 -7.93
CA GLU A 69 4.42 -13.18 -7.66
C GLU A 69 5.57 -12.32 -8.17
N THR A 70 5.25 -11.06 -8.45
CA THR A 70 6.19 -10.07 -8.97
C THR A 70 6.19 -8.83 -8.09
N CYS A 71 7.29 -8.06 -8.10
CA CYS A 71 7.32 -6.80 -7.37
C CYS A 71 6.25 -5.80 -7.83
N LEU A 72 5.86 -5.81 -9.11
CA LEU A 72 4.77 -4.97 -9.61
C LEU A 72 3.43 -5.33 -8.95
N ALA A 73 3.17 -6.62 -8.71
CA ALA A 73 1.97 -7.04 -8.00
C ALA A 73 1.98 -6.60 -6.52
N ILE A 74 3.15 -6.66 -5.88
CA ILE A 74 3.34 -6.24 -4.49
C ILE A 74 3.24 -4.71 -4.35
N GLU A 75 3.85 -3.95 -5.26
CA GLU A 75 3.70 -2.50 -5.35
C GLU A 75 2.23 -2.11 -5.52
N ALA A 76 1.51 -2.74 -6.44
CA ALA A 76 0.09 -2.48 -6.64
C ALA A 76 -0.77 -2.84 -5.40
N MET A 77 -0.35 -3.82 -4.60
CA MET A 77 -1.07 -4.28 -3.42
C MET A 77 -0.87 -3.39 -2.20
N TYR A 78 0.36 -2.92 -1.97
CA TYR A 78 0.74 -2.21 -0.73
C TYR A 78 1.07 -0.73 -0.93
N GLY A 79 1.33 -0.29 -2.16
CA GLY A 79 1.72 1.07 -2.52
C GLY A 79 3.20 1.48 -2.49
N PRO A 80 4.18 0.72 -1.93
CA PRO A 80 5.58 1.16 -1.98
C PRO A 80 6.14 1.04 -3.40
N SER A 81 7.04 1.96 -3.76
CA SER A 81 7.72 1.90 -5.05
C SER A 81 8.61 0.66 -5.17
N ILE A 82 8.93 0.24 -6.39
CA ILE A 82 9.96 -0.80 -6.61
C ILE A 82 11.28 -0.42 -5.90
N ASP A 83 11.70 0.85 -5.95
CA ASP A 83 12.91 1.32 -5.29
C ASP A 83 12.86 1.13 -3.77
N ASP A 84 11.69 1.37 -3.15
CA ASP A 84 11.48 1.11 -1.72
C ASP A 84 11.53 -0.39 -1.42
N LEU A 85 10.91 -1.23 -2.25
CA LEU A 85 10.97 -2.68 -2.10
C LEU A 85 12.41 -3.20 -2.19
N VAL A 86 13.21 -2.69 -3.14
CA VAL A 86 14.64 -3.02 -3.27
C VAL A 86 15.42 -2.51 -2.08
N LYS A 87 15.17 -1.28 -1.63
CA LYS A 87 15.83 -0.68 -0.46
C LYS A 87 15.59 -1.48 0.80
N TRP A 88 14.36 -1.95 1.02
CA TRP A 88 14.00 -2.74 2.20
C TRP A 88 14.42 -4.21 2.09
N ASN A 89 14.57 -4.72 0.86
CA ASN A 89 14.94 -6.11 0.59
C ASN A 89 16.03 -6.20 -0.50
N PRO A 90 17.27 -5.75 -0.25
CA PRO A 90 18.33 -5.65 -1.26
C PRO A 90 18.60 -6.91 -2.08
N ALA A 91 18.38 -8.09 -1.52
CA ALA A 91 18.62 -9.36 -2.21
C ALA A 91 17.63 -9.67 -3.35
N ILE A 92 16.49 -8.97 -3.45
CA ILE A 92 15.59 -9.08 -4.61
C ILE A 92 16.19 -8.46 -5.89
N GLY A 93 17.32 -7.76 -5.75
CA GLY A 93 18.09 -7.17 -6.84
C GLY A 93 17.52 -5.82 -7.32
N PRO A 94 18.34 -5.01 -8.01
CA PRO A 94 17.93 -3.67 -8.46
C PRO A 94 16.76 -3.70 -9.46
N ASP A 95 16.63 -4.78 -10.23
CA ASP A 95 15.52 -4.97 -11.17
C ASP A 95 14.30 -5.66 -10.54
N CYS A 96 14.35 -5.97 -9.24
CA CYS A 96 13.27 -6.63 -8.51
C CYS A 96 12.84 -8.00 -9.10
N THR A 97 13.81 -8.77 -9.59
CA THR A 97 13.60 -10.05 -10.28
C THR A 97 14.08 -11.27 -9.47
N ASN A 98 14.80 -11.08 -8.37
CA ASN A 98 15.42 -12.14 -7.58
C ASN A 98 14.67 -12.41 -6.26
N MET A 99 13.36 -12.19 -6.23
CA MET A 99 12.53 -12.41 -5.06
C MET A 99 12.30 -13.91 -4.82
N TRP A 100 12.56 -14.38 -3.60
CA TRP A 100 12.35 -15.79 -3.23
C TRP A 100 10.90 -16.04 -2.82
N ALA A 101 10.27 -17.01 -3.48
CA ALA A 101 9.02 -17.58 -3.01
C ALA A 101 9.19 -18.27 -1.66
N ASP A 102 8.07 -18.46 -0.97
CA ASP A 102 7.96 -19.09 0.35
C ASP A 102 8.73 -18.36 1.46
N THR A 103 9.00 -17.07 1.27
CA THR A 103 9.66 -16.19 2.25
C THR A 103 8.86 -14.93 2.55
N TRP A 104 9.11 -14.32 3.70
CA TRP A 104 8.57 -13.01 4.04
C TRP A 104 9.41 -11.90 3.42
N LEU A 105 8.73 -10.93 2.80
CA LEU A 105 9.27 -9.71 2.20
C LEU A 105 8.82 -8.50 3.02
N CYS A 106 9.69 -7.51 3.20
CA CYS A 106 9.32 -6.24 3.80
C CYS A 106 8.57 -5.35 2.80
N VAL A 107 7.39 -4.88 3.18
CA VAL A 107 6.55 -4.01 2.34
C VAL A 107 6.23 -2.66 3.01
N GLY A 108 6.86 -2.38 4.15
CA GLY A 108 6.77 -1.08 4.82
C GLY A 108 7.71 -1.00 6.02
N ALA A 109 8.41 0.12 6.15
CA ALA A 109 9.38 0.40 7.21
C ALA A 109 9.12 1.77 7.85
#